data_AF-A0A9P9FAL8-F1
#
_entry.id   AF-A0A9P9FAL8-F1
#
_cell.length_a   1.000
_cell.length_b   1.000
_cell.length_c   1.000
_cell.angle_alpha   90.00
_cell.angle_beta   90.00
_cell.angle_gamma   90.00
#
_symmetry.space_group_name_H-M   'P 1'
#
loop_
_entity.id
_entity.type
_entity.pdbx_description
1 polymer ?
#
loop_
_entity_poly.entity_id
_entity_poly.type
_entity_poly.pdbx_seq_one_letter_code
_entity_poly.pdbx_strand_id
1 'polypeptide(L)'
;MPGSLDKTRKQISKKRNGVINSLHAKSRDSLRLHKAAVRDQRILKEAATRRRKDQPLVDRVTFFQQALRVKGAQDASVAPEVEEVQHMIHSFVHQHDEEYQNIKKNRRPGRPASMREDLLKDIISTLETEYKNGFLMPDLLTTENVNALHLWEGSWSYLPQLKWVKVTSEGQVRPATFPSS
;
A
#
# COMPACT_ATOMS: atom_id res chain seq x y z
N MET A 1 21.28 8.38 -4.26
CA MET A 1 21.73 9.28 -5.35
C MET A 1 21.36 10.72 -5.00
N PRO A 2 22.27 11.71 -5.10
CA PRO A 2 21.94 13.10 -4.77
C PRO A 2 20.91 13.69 -5.74
N GLY A 3 19.97 14.51 -5.22
CA GLY A 3 18.88 15.12 -5.96
C GLY A 3 19.34 16.14 -7.01
N SER A 4 18.42 16.62 -7.85
CA SER A 4 18.75 17.66 -8.85
C SER A 4 19.22 18.95 -8.17
N LEU A 5 18.62 19.29 -7.02
CA LEU A 5 19.01 20.43 -6.20
C LEU A 5 20.44 20.28 -5.69
N ASP A 6 20.78 19.13 -5.12
CA ASP A 6 22.11 18.88 -4.55
C ASP A 6 23.21 19.00 -5.61
N LYS A 7 22.96 18.45 -6.80
CA LYS A 7 23.88 18.56 -7.95
C LYS A 7 24.05 20.01 -8.37
N THR A 8 22.94 20.75 -8.49
CA THR A 8 22.94 22.16 -8.90
C THR A 8 23.64 23.04 -7.86
N ARG A 9 23.38 22.80 -6.57
CA ARG A 9 24.02 23.46 -5.44
C ARG A 9 25.53 23.22 -5.44
N LYS A 10 25.98 21.98 -5.63
CA LYS A 10 27.41 21.64 -5.73
C LYS A 10 28.08 22.33 -6.91
N GLN A 11 27.43 22.38 -8.08
CA GLN A 11 27.97 23.07 -9.26
C GLN A 11 28.14 24.57 -9.02
N ILE A 12 27.12 25.23 -8.45
CA ILE A 12 27.18 26.67 -8.14
C ILE A 12 28.21 26.96 -7.05
N SER A 13 28.30 26.10 -6.03
CA SER A 13 29.31 26.17 -4.98
C SER A 13 30.73 26.14 -5.54
N LYS A 14 31.02 25.17 -6.42
CA LYS A 14 32.32 25.04 -7.09
C LYS A 14 32.67 26.28 -7.93
N LYS A 15 31.70 26.85 -8.64
CA LYS A 15 31.90 28.07 -9.43
C LYS A 15 32.20 29.31 -8.58
N ARG A 16 31.71 29.37 -7.34
CA ARG A 16 31.77 30.56 -6.46
C ARG A 16 32.61 30.35 -5.21
N ASN A 17 33.63 29.48 -5.28
CA ASN A 17 34.54 29.17 -4.16
C ASN A 17 33.82 28.88 -2.83
N GLY A 18 32.70 28.16 -2.89
CA GLY A 18 31.93 27.77 -1.70
C GLY A 18 30.80 28.73 -1.28
N VAL A 19 30.76 29.97 -1.79
CA VAL A 19 29.80 30.99 -1.32
C VAL A 19 28.49 30.93 -2.11
N ILE A 20 27.48 30.25 -1.53
CA ILE A 20 26.14 30.09 -2.13
C ILE A 20 25.11 31.05 -1.51
N ASN A 21 25.34 31.54 -0.29
CA ASN A 21 24.34 32.27 0.49
C ASN A 21 24.12 33.73 0.01
N SER A 22 25.00 34.28 -0.84
CA SER A 22 24.86 35.62 -1.43
C SER A 22 24.44 35.55 -2.91
N LEU A 23 23.23 35.07 -3.16
CA LEU A 23 22.62 35.09 -4.49
C LEU A 23 21.49 36.11 -4.51
N HIS A 24 21.52 37.03 -5.47
CA HIS A 24 20.37 37.91 -5.71
C HIS A 24 19.17 37.06 -6.15
N ALA A 25 17.96 37.39 -5.67
CA ALA A 25 16.75 36.59 -5.88
C ALA A 25 16.45 36.32 -7.37
N LYS A 26 16.75 37.28 -8.26
CA LYS A 26 16.55 37.16 -9.73
C LYS A 26 17.80 36.76 -10.51
N SER A 27 18.88 36.35 -9.83
CA SER A 27 20.09 35.88 -10.52
C SER A 27 19.85 34.59 -11.31
N ARG A 28 20.65 34.33 -12.34
CA ARG A 28 20.58 33.07 -13.09
C ARG A 28 20.78 31.85 -12.19
N ASP A 29 21.68 31.94 -11.22
CA ASP A 29 22.02 30.84 -10.33
C ASP A 29 20.92 30.63 -9.25
N SER A 30 20.24 31.68 -8.77
CA SER A 30 19.05 31.52 -7.91
C SER A 30 17.87 30.87 -8.66
N LEU A 31 17.61 31.29 -9.90
CA LEU A 31 16.56 30.68 -10.73
C LEU A 31 16.86 29.20 -11.05
N ARG A 32 18.13 28.84 -11.23
CA ARG A 32 18.57 27.44 -11.41
C ARG A 32 18.32 26.61 -10.16
N LEU A 33 18.68 27.12 -8.97
CA LEU A 33 18.38 26.44 -7.71
C LEU A 33 16.88 26.26 -7.50
N HIS A 34 16.09 27.30 -7.77
CA HIS A 34 14.63 27.24 -7.66
C HIS A 34 14.04 26.17 -8.59
N LYS A 35 14.43 26.15 -9.87
CA LYS A 35 13.98 25.12 -10.83
C LYS A 35 14.33 23.71 -10.38
N ALA A 36 15.54 23.51 -9.86
CA ALA A 36 15.98 22.22 -9.33
C ALA A 36 15.17 21.81 -8.09
N ALA A 37 14.89 22.75 -7.19
CA ALA A 37 14.06 22.52 -6.00
C ALA A 37 12.62 22.13 -6.36
N VAL A 38 11.98 22.87 -7.25
CA VAL A 38 10.61 22.58 -7.72
C VAL A 38 10.54 21.22 -8.41
N ARG A 39 11.58 20.85 -9.18
CA ARG A 39 11.66 19.52 -9.80
C ARG A 39 11.72 18.43 -8.74
N ASP A 40 12.61 18.54 -7.76
CA ASP A 40 12.74 17.55 -6.69
C ASP A 40 11.43 17.44 -5.88
N GLN A 41 10.78 18.57 -5.57
CA GLN A 41 9.46 18.59 -4.92
C GLN A 41 8.38 17.85 -5.74
N ARG A 42 8.35 18.06 -7.06
CA ARG A 42 7.40 17.37 -7.94
C ARG A 42 7.63 15.85 -7.93
N ILE A 43 8.89 15.41 -8.05
CA ILE A 43 9.24 13.99 -8.01
C ILE A 43 8.84 13.37 -6.67
N LEU A 44 9.10 14.05 -5.55
CA LEU A 44 8.68 13.59 -4.23
C LEU A 44 7.16 13.48 -4.10
N LYS A 45 6.42 14.46 -4.63
CA LYS A 45 4.96 14.44 -4.65
C LYS A 45 4.42 13.25 -5.47
N GLU A 46 4.97 13.03 -6.66
CA GLU A 46 4.59 11.90 -7.53
C GLU A 46 4.92 10.55 -6.88
N ALA A 47 6.06 10.43 -6.22
CA ALA A 47 6.43 9.24 -5.45
C ALA A 47 5.47 9.01 -4.27
N ALA A 48 5.10 10.06 -3.55
CA ALA A 48 4.14 9.97 -2.45
C ALA A 48 2.73 9.57 -2.93
N THR A 49 2.28 10.09 -4.08
CA THR A 49 0.99 9.69 -4.66
C THR A 49 0.98 8.23 -5.09
N ARG A 50 2.08 7.72 -5.67
CA ARG A 50 2.22 6.30 -6.02
C ARG A 50 2.14 5.43 -4.77
N ARG A 51 2.94 5.75 -3.74
CA ARG A 51 2.92 5.05 -2.46
C ARG A 51 1.51 4.97 -1.85
N ARG A 52 0.73 6.05 -1.90
CA ARG A 52 -0.66 6.06 -1.40
C ARG A 52 -1.60 5.17 -2.23
N LYS A 53 -1.42 5.11 -3.55
CA LYS A 53 -2.18 4.21 -4.44
C LYS A 53 -1.84 2.74 -4.17
N ASP A 54 -0.57 2.48 -3.88
CA ASP A 54 -0.01 1.14 -3.69
C ASP A 54 -0.25 0.58 -2.27
N GLN A 55 -0.35 1.48 -1.27
CA GLN A 55 -0.49 1.14 0.15
C GLN A 55 -1.60 0.12 0.46
N PRO A 56 -2.83 0.21 -0.09
CA PRO A 56 -3.89 -0.74 0.23
C PRO A 56 -3.53 -2.19 -0.10
N LEU A 57 -2.77 -2.40 -1.18
CA LEU A 57 -2.33 -3.74 -1.56
C LEU A 57 -1.18 -4.22 -0.67
N VAL A 58 -0.29 -3.32 -0.23
CA VAL A 58 0.75 -3.64 0.77
C VAL A 58 0.11 -4.02 2.10
N ASP A 59 -0.86 -3.25 2.59
CA ASP A 59 -1.58 -3.51 3.84
C ASP A 59 -2.31 -4.85 3.78
N ARG A 60 -2.96 -5.14 2.64
CA ARG A 60 -3.59 -6.43 2.36
C ARG A 60 -2.59 -7.58 2.50
N VAL A 61 -1.46 -7.52 1.79
CA VAL A 61 -0.45 -8.59 1.83
C VAL A 61 0.13 -8.74 3.24
N THR A 62 0.31 -7.62 3.95
CA THR A 62 0.77 -7.61 5.35
C THR A 62 -0.21 -8.33 6.28
N PHE A 63 -1.51 -8.10 6.12
CA PHE A 63 -2.54 -8.81 6.87
C PHE A 63 -2.43 -10.33 6.67
N PHE A 64 -2.36 -10.81 5.42
CA PHE A 64 -2.27 -12.25 5.16
C PHE A 64 -0.95 -12.85 5.68
N GLN A 65 0.16 -12.13 5.55
CA GLN A 65 1.43 -12.55 6.13
C GLN A 65 1.34 -12.69 7.66
N GLN A 66 0.69 -11.73 8.34
CA GLN A 66 0.50 -11.79 9.80
C GLN A 66 -0.43 -12.92 10.21
N ALA A 67 -1.54 -13.10 9.51
CA ALA A 67 -2.47 -14.20 9.76
C ALA A 67 -1.80 -15.58 9.56
N LEU A 68 -0.91 -15.71 8.57
CA LEU A 68 -0.08 -16.91 8.40
C LEU A 68 0.91 -17.10 9.54
N ARG A 69 1.50 -16.04 10.11
CA ARG A 69 2.42 -16.15 11.25
C ARG A 69 1.70 -16.57 12.53
N VAL A 70 0.50 -16.05 12.78
CA VAL A 70 -0.33 -16.45 13.93
C VAL A 70 -0.68 -17.94 13.85
N LYS A 71 -0.96 -18.44 12.63
CA LYS A 71 -1.17 -19.87 12.38
C LYS A 71 0.12 -20.68 12.49
N GLY A 72 1.18 -20.22 11.81
CA GLY A 72 2.49 -20.87 11.67
C GLY A 72 3.31 -20.92 12.96
N ALA A 73 2.89 -20.24 14.03
CA ALA A 73 3.40 -20.49 15.38
C ALA A 73 3.23 -21.96 15.83
N GLN A 74 2.37 -22.74 15.14
CA GLN A 74 2.21 -24.18 15.34
C GLN A 74 2.90 -25.02 14.23
N ASP A 75 2.79 -24.64 12.95
CA ASP A 75 3.37 -25.38 11.80
C ASP A 75 3.81 -24.44 10.65
N ALA A 76 4.95 -23.76 10.80
CA ALA A 76 5.39 -22.64 9.96
C ALA A 76 5.64 -22.91 8.45
N SER A 77 5.49 -24.16 7.98
CA SER A 77 5.83 -24.56 6.60
C SER A 77 4.66 -25.17 5.82
N VAL A 78 3.46 -25.25 6.39
CA VAL A 78 2.31 -25.89 5.74
C VAL A 78 1.42 -24.83 5.09
N ALA A 79 1.19 -24.99 3.78
CA ALA A 79 0.26 -24.14 3.05
C ALA A 79 -1.17 -24.35 3.60
N PRO A 80 -1.93 -23.28 3.89
CA PRO A 80 -3.32 -23.40 4.31
C PRO A 80 -4.19 -24.07 3.26
N GLU A 81 -5.28 -24.68 3.74
CA GLU A 81 -6.35 -25.17 2.88
C GLU A 81 -7.24 -24.02 2.38
N VAL A 82 -8.02 -24.28 1.34
CA VAL A 82 -8.89 -23.27 0.72
C VAL A 82 -9.88 -22.68 1.72
N GLU A 83 -10.45 -23.50 2.60
CA GLU A 83 -11.41 -23.06 3.63
C GLU A 83 -10.78 -22.08 4.63
N GLU A 84 -9.53 -22.31 5.02
CA GLU A 84 -8.79 -21.43 5.91
C GLU A 84 -8.45 -20.10 5.22
N VAL A 85 -8.07 -20.14 3.94
CA VAL A 85 -7.87 -18.93 3.14
C VAL A 85 -9.16 -18.12 3.06
N GLN A 86 -10.31 -18.78 2.85
CA GLN A 86 -11.61 -18.10 2.87
C GLN A 86 -11.92 -17.48 4.24
N HIS A 87 -11.60 -18.16 5.33
CA HIS A 87 -11.75 -17.58 6.68
C HIS A 87 -10.86 -16.34 6.85
N MET A 88 -9.60 -16.38 6.39
CA MET A 88 -8.70 -15.22 6.44
C MET A 88 -9.25 -14.05 5.61
N ILE A 89 -9.77 -14.31 4.40
CA ILE A 89 -10.40 -13.27 3.57
C ILE A 89 -11.63 -12.71 4.28
N HIS A 90 -12.47 -13.55 4.86
CA HIS A 90 -13.65 -13.11 5.61
C HIS A 90 -13.26 -12.20 6.78
N SER A 91 -12.25 -12.58 7.58
CA SER A 91 -11.73 -11.71 8.65
C SER A 91 -11.21 -10.37 8.13
N PHE A 92 -10.56 -10.33 6.95
CA PHE A 92 -10.10 -9.10 6.34
C PHE A 92 -11.25 -8.20 5.86
N VAL A 93 -12.24 -8.78 5.18
CA VAL A 93 -13.40 -8.05 4.63
C VAL A 93 -14.21 -7.40 5.76
N HIS A 94 -14.38 -8.12 6.88
CA HIS A 94 -15.20 -7.68 8.01
C HIS A 94 -14.41 -6.95 9.11
N GLN A 95 -13.13 -6.61 8.89
CA GLN A 95 -12.29 -5.95 9.90
C GLN A 95 -12.83 -4.57 10.34
N HIS A 96 -13.64 -3.92 9.50
CA HIS A 96 -14.20 -2.59 9.74
C HIS A 96 -15.63 -2.61 10.29
N ASP A 97 -16.27 -3.79 10.35
CA ASP A 97 -17.67 -3.91 10.72
C ASP A 97 -17.92 -3.45 12.15
N GLU A 98 -17.07 -3.88 13.09
CA GLU A 98 -17.18 -3.47 14.49
C GLU A 98 -17.05 -1.96 14.67
N GLU A 99 -16.08 -1.35 13.98
CA GLU A 99 -15.88 0.10 14.00
C GLU A 99 -17.10 0.83 13.42
N TYR A 100 -17.61 0.37 12.29
CA TYR A 100 -18.80 0.92 11.63
C TYR A 100 -20.03 0.84 12.55
N GLN A 101 -20.27 -0.33 13.17
CA GLN A 101 -21.39 -0.50 14.10
C GLN A 101 -21.25 0.39 15.35
N ASN A 102 -20.03 0.57 15.87
CA ASN A 102 -19.79 1.44 17.01
C ASN A 102 -20.08 2.92 16.69
N ILE A 103 -19.65 3.41 15.52
CA ILE A 103 -19.96 4.77 15.06
C ILE A 103 -21.46 4.95 14.89
N LYS A 104 -22.13 3.97 14.26
CA LYS A 104 -23.58 3.99 14.03
C LYS A 104 -24.38 3.98 15.35
N LYS A 105 -23.96 3.19 16.34
CA LYS A 105 -24.59 3.13 17.68
C LYS A 105 -24.43 4.44 18.46
N ASN A 106 -23.24 5.06 18.37
CA ASN A 106 -22.96 6.34 19.04
C ASN A 106 -23.66 7.53 18.36
N ARG A 107 -24.20 7.35 17.15
CA ARG A 107 -24.92 8.39 16.43
C ARG A 107 -26.31 8.59 17.05
N ARG A 108 -26.59 9.81 17.48
CA ARG A 108 -27.94 10.20 17.93
C ARG A 108 -28.97 10.03 16.82
N PRO A 109 -30.19 9.59 17.13
CA PRO A 109 -31.25 9.47 16.14
C PRO A 109 -31.49 10.83 15.46
N GLY A 110 -31.65 10.83 14.14
CA GLY A 110 -31.88 12.04 13.33
C GLY A 110 -30.64 12.81 12.88
N ARG A 111 -29.43 12.48 13.36
CA ARG A 111 -28.18 13.09 12.83
C ARG A 111 -27.75 12.40 11.53
N PRO A 112 -27.34 13.13 10.47
CA PRO A 112 -26.77 12.51 9.27
C PRO A 112 -25.48 11.74 9.61
N ALA A 113 -25.14 10.78 8.73
CA ALA A 113 -23.91 10.02 8.84
C ALA A 113 -22.68 10.94 8.79
N SER A 114 -21.64 10.55 9.51
CA SER A 114 -20.37 11.29 9.47
C SER A 114 -19.56 10.88 8.24
N MET A 115 -18.64 11.74 7.78
CA MET A 115 -17.72 11.39 6.69
C MET A 115 -16.97 10.07 6.95
N ARG A 116 -16.60 9.79 8.21
CA ARG A 116 -15.94 8.52 8.57
C ARG A 116 -16.89 7.33 8.43
N GLU A 117 -18.16 7.48 8.81
CA GLU A 117 -19.19 6.44 8.67
C GLU A 117 -19.42 6.11 7.19
N ASP A 118 -19.52 7.12 6.33
CA ASP A 118 -19.69 6.93 4.89
C ASP A 118 -18.46 6.26 4.26
N LEU A 119 -17.25 6.71 4.61
CA LEU A 119 -16.02 6.09 4.11
C LEU A 119 -15.89 4.62 4.52
N LEU A 120 -16.21 4.27 5.78
CA LEU A 120 -16.17 2.88 6.23
C LEU A 120 -17.20 2.03 5.49
N LYS A 121 -18.40 2.55 5.27
CA LYS A 121 -19.44 1.87 4.49
C LYS A 121 -18.99 1.60 3.06
N ASP A 122 -18.38 2.59 2.42
CA ASP A 122 -17.86 2.44 1.06
C ASP A 122 -16.74 1.39 1.00
N ILE A 123 -15.81 1.41 1.97
CA ILE A 123 -14.75 0.40 2.09
C ILE A 123 -15.34 -1.01 2.24
N ILE A 124 -16.26 -1.21 3.18
CA ILE A 124 -16.91 -2.51 3.43
C ILE A 124 -17.60 -2.99 2.14
N SER A 125 -18.41 -2.14 1.51
CA SER A 125 -19.11 -2.51 0.28
C SER A 125 -18.16 -2.86 -0.88
N THR A 126 -17.03 -2.15 -0.98
CA THR A 126 -16.01 -2.42 -2.00
C THR A 126 -15.33 -3.77 -1.74
N LEU A 127 -14.99 -4.08 -0.49
CA LEU A 127 -14.37 -5.35 -0.11
C LEU A 127 -15.32 -6.53 -0.30
N GLU A 128 -16.59 -6.40 0.07
CA GLU A 128 -17.61 -7.43 -0.13
C GLU A 128 -17.86 -7.71 -1.61
N THR A 129 -17.95 -6.66 -2.43
CA THR A 129 -18.11 -6.81 -3.88
C THR A 129 -16.87 -7.43 -4.52
N GLU A 130 -15.67 -7.04 -4.07
CA GLU A 130 -14.42 -7.66 -4.52
C GLU A 130 -14.39 -9.16 -4.15
N TYR A 131 -14.80 -9.53 -2.94
CA TYR A 131 -14.82 -10.92 -2.51
C TYR A 131 -15.79 -11.80 -3.31
N LYS A 132 -16.98 -11.27 -3.62
CA LYS A 132 -17.94 -11.95 -4.50
C LYS A 132 -17.38 -12.17 -5.91
N ASN A 133 -16.69 -11.16 -6.46
CA ASN A 133 -16.19 -11.20 -7.83
C ASN A 133 -14.85 -11.93 -8.00
N GLY A 134 -14.11 -12.13 -6.91
CA GLY A 134 -12.78 -12.74 -6.91
C GLY A 134 -11.75 -11.82 -6.25
N PHE A 135 -11.52 -12.06 -4.96
CA PHE A 135 -10.61 -11.30 -4.11
C PHE A 135 -9.15 -11.52 -4.53
N LEU A 136 -8.45 -10.45 -4.89
CA LEU A 136 -7.08 -10.53 -5.38
C LEU A 136 -6.07 -10.63 -4.22
N MET A 137 -5.29 -11.69 -4.18
CA MET A 137 -4.28 -11.90 -3.13
C MET A 137 -3.10 -12.75 -3.60
N PRO A 138 -1.98 -12.77 -2.87
CA PRO A 138 -0.93 -13.75 -3.08
C PRO A 138 -1.47 -15.16 -2.88
N ASP A 139 -1.00 -16.11 -3.70
CA ASP A 139 -1.36 -17.52 -3.56
C ASP A 139 -0.84 -18.09 -2.24
N LEU A 140 -1.73 -18.50 -1.35
CA LEU A 140 -1.35 -19.13 -0.09
C LEU A 140 -1.38 -20.66 -0.15
N LEU A 141 -1.90 -21.24 -1.23
CA LEU A 141 -2.08 -22.69 -1.35
C LEU A 141 -0.77 -23.42 -1.72
N THR A 142 0.21 -22.67 -2.22
CA THR A 142 1.54 -23.21 -2.56
C THR A 142 2.55 -22.88 -1.47
N THR A 143 3.20 -23.90 -0.91
CA THR A 143 4.24 -23.75 0.13
C THR A 143 5.40 -22.85 -0.30
N GLU A 144 5.83 -22.94 -1.56
CA GLU A 144 6.85 -22.06 -2.14
C GLU A 144 6.48 -20.57 -2.02
N ASN A 145 5.21 -20.23 -2.31
CA ASN A 145 4.75 -18.84 -2.30
C ASN A 145 4.52 -18.35 -0.87
N VAL A 146 4.10 -19.23 0.04
CA VAL A 146 4.03 -18.95 1.48
C VAL A 146 5.42 -18.62 2.03
N ASN A 147 6.44 -19.38 1.66
CA ASN A 147 7.83 -19.12 2.06
C ASN A 147 8.35 -17.78 1.50
N ALA A 148 8.06 -17.50 0.22
CA ALA A 148 8.40 -16.21 -0.39
C ALA A 148 7.69 -15.05 0.33
N LEU A 149 6.41 -15.22 0.68
CA LEU A 149 5.64 -14.24 1.44
C LEU A 149 6.19 -14.08 2.87
N HIS A 150 6.73 -15.12 3.50
CA HIS A 150 7.34 -15.01 4.82
C HIS A 150 8.60 -14.13 4.80
N LEU A 151 9.41 -14.23 3.74
CA LEU A 151 10.63 -13.43 3.53
C LEU A 151 10.35 -11.98 3.11
N TRP A 152 9.11 -11.65 2.76
CA TRP A 152 8.75 -10.32 2.33
C TRP A 152 8.76 -9.31 3.48
N GLU A 153 9.52 -8.22 3.32
CA GLU A 153 9.72 -7.18 4.35
C GLU A 153 8.85 -5.93 4.16
N GLY A 154 7.77 -6.01 3.35
CA GLY A 154 6.92 -4.85 3.07
C GLY A 154 7.30 -4.06 1.80
N SER A 155 8.28 -4.53 1.03
CA SER A 155 8.71 -3.83 -0.20
C SER A 155 7.75 -4.06 -1.38
N TRP A 156 7.27 -2.98 -1.99
CA TRP A 156 6.43 -3.03 -3.20
C TRP A 156 7.08 -3.79 -4.36
N SER A 157 8.39 -3.60 -4.57
CA SER A 157 9.11 -4.19 -5.71
C SER A 157 9.19 -5.72 -5.65
N TYR A 158 8.93 -6.31 -4.48
CA TYR A 158 8.93 -7.75 -4.27
C TYR A 158 7.58 -8.39 -4.61
N LEU A 159 6.47 -7.65 -4.45
CA LEU A 159 5.13 -8.19 -4.65
C LEU A 159 4.84 -8.78 -6.05
N PRO A 160 5.38 -8.22 -7.16
CA PRO A 160 5.21 -8.82 -8.49
C PRO A 160 5.87 -10.20 -8.65
N GLN A 161 6.80 -10.58 -7.77
CA GLN A 161 7.50 -11.87 -7.83
C GLN A 161 6.68 -13.01 -7.22
N LEU A 162 5.70 -12.68 -6.38
CA LEU A 162 4.78 -13.64 -5.80
C LEU A 162 3.80 -14.15 -6.85
N LYS A 163 3.32 -15.38 -6.68
CA LYS A 163 2.17 -15.89 -7.44
C LYS A 163 0.90 -15.24 -6.89
N TRP A 164 -0.01 -14.84 -7.77
CA TRP A 164 -1.27 -14.17 -7.42
C TRP A 164 -2.47 -15.00 -7.86
N VAL A 165 -3.53 -14.94 -7.07
CA VAL A 165 -4.80 -15.63 -7.32
C VAL A 165 -5.97 -14.70 -7.01
N LYS A 166 -7.11 -15.03 -7.59
CA LYS A 166 -8.41 -14.51 -7.21
C LYS A 166 -9.21 -15.62 -6.55
N VAL A 167 -9.72 -15.36 -5.35
CA VAL A 167 -10.54 -16.29 -4.59
C VAL A 167 -11.95 -15.72 -4.47
N THR A 168 -12.96 -16.47 -4.92
CA THR A 168 -14.37 -16.05 -4.77
C THR A 168 -14.94 -16.53 -3.45
N SER A 169 -16.09 -15.96 -3.04
CA SER A 169 -16.86 -16.44 -1.88
C SER A 169 -17.30 -17.90 -1.97
N GLU A 170 -17.34 -18.47 -3.19
CA GLU A 170 -17.66 -19.88 -3.44
C GLU A 170 -16.43 -20.80 -3.30
N GLY A 171 -15.25 -20.25 -3.02
CA GLY A 171 -14.00 -21.02 -2.88
C GLY A 171 -13.32 -21.33 -4.21
N GLN A 172 -13.79 -20.74 -5.32
CA GLN A 172 -13.13 -20.89 -6.60
C GLN A 172 -11.85 -20.07 -6.62
N VAL A 173 -10.74 -20.75 -6.88
CA VAL A 173 -9.41 -20.14 -7.00
C VAL A 173 -9.02 -20.06 -8.46
N ARG A 174 -8.71 -18.84 -8.93
CA ARG A 174 -8.28 -18.60 -10.30
C ARG A 174 -6.92 -17.90 -10.31
N PRO A 175 -5.96 -18.32 -11.14
CA PRO A 175 -4.70 -17.61 -11.27
C PRO A 175 -4.94 -16.17 -11.74
N ALA A 176 -4.17 -15.24 -11.20
CA ALA A 176 -4.26 -13.83 -11.53
C ALA A 176 -2.87 -13.21 -11.64
N THR A 177 -2.80 -12.02 -12.22
CA THR A 177 -1.55 -11.26 -12.36
C THR A 177 -1.55 -10.13 -11.34
N PHE A 178 -0.35 -9.79 -10.85
CA PHE A 178 -0.14 -8.59 -10.06
C PHE A 178 -0.69 -7.35 -10.79
N PRO A 179 -1.44 -6.46 -10.10
CA PRO A 179 -2.04 -5.31 -10.75
C PRO A 179 -0.93 -4.36 -11.22
N SER A 180 -0.82 -4.15 -12.53
CA SER A 180 0.10 -3.15 -13.08
C SER A 180 -0.43 -1.75 -12.80
N SER A 181 0.40 -0.91 -12.17
CA SER A 181 0.10 0.46 -11.76
C SER A 181 -0.19 1.42 -12.90
#